data_AF-A0AAN9JVD9-F1
#
_entry.id   AF-A0AAN9JVD9-F1
#
_cell.length_a   1.000
_cell.length_b   1.000
_cell.length_c   1.000
_cell.angle_alpha   90.00
_cell.angle_beta   90.00
_cell.angle_gamma   90.00
#
_symmetry.space_group_name_H-M   'P 1'
#
loop_
_entity.id
_entity.type
_entity.pdbx_description
1 polymer ?
#
loop_
_entity_poly.entity_id
_entity_poly.type
_entity_poly.pdbx_seq_one_letter_code
_entity_poly.pdbx_strand_id
1 'polypeptide(L)'
;MATFISQISTSLLIFLFAATFGLSMSSDHKVVRCDETDRRTLLIFKQGIIDPLNQLSTWSNVTDCCAWNGVECHNTTGRVIKLDLFDLFLKGPIPCDWKNFKDLKLINLWNNQLSGEILMDLSNWTQLWFLNLGKNKFSGTIPIKMPQNLQVMILRSNQFEGNIPPQIFNLSFLGHLDLAHNKLSGSIPHSAYNITQMITDKIHGWLPSSIDLYTKGQYYEPYMDPERRTIDVSVNNFYYQLRLVKPIL
;
A
#
# COMPACT_ATOMS: atom_id res chain seq x y z
N MET A 1 71.61 -58.25 -20.72
CA MET A 1 70.37 -57.87 -20.01
C MET A 1 70.54 -56.42 -19.56
N ALA A 2 69.54 -55.55 -19.77
CA ALA A 2 69.58 -54.07 -19.63
C ALA A 2 70.34 -53.57 -18.38
N THR A 3 71.35 -52.67 -18.42
CA THR A 3 71.42 -51.23 -18.81
C THR A 3 70.76 -50.22 -17.84
N PHE A 4 71.62 -49.52 -17.05
CA PHE A 4 71.52 -48.10 -16.62
C PHE A 4 70.34 -47.64 -15.72
N ILE A 5 70.36 -46.51 -14.99
CA ILE A 5 71.35 -45.40 -14.88
C ILE A 5 71.48 -44.84 -13.42
N SER A 6 72.26 -43.76 -13.24
CA SER A 6 72.49 -42.90 -12.06
C SER A 6 71.28 -41.99 -11.68
N GLN A 7 71.23 -41.09 -10.67
CA GLN A 7 72.24 -40.42 -9.83
C GLN A 7 71.59 -39.76 -8.57
N ILE A 8 72.37 -39.62 -7.49
CA ILE A 8 72.38 -38.62 -6.38
C ILE A 8 71.32 -37.48 -6.39
N SER A 9 70.64 -37.21 -5.25
CA SER A 9 70.80 -35.95 -4.46
C SER A 9 69.79 -35.78 -3.29
N THR A 10 70.26 -35.18 -2.20
CA THR A 10 69.51 -34.76 -0.99
C THR A 10 69.07 -33.29 -1.06
N SER A 11 67.79 -32.95 -0.80
CA SER A 11 67.33 -31.66 -0.19
C SER A 11 65.79 -31.54 -0.10
N LEU A 12 65.31 -30.56 0.71
CA LEU A 12 63.90 -30.27 1.10
C LEU A 12 63.26 -31.39 1.99
N LEU A 13 63.05 -31.24 3.30
CA LEU A 13 62.87 -30.08 4.18
C LEU A 13 61.60 -29.25 3.88
N ILE A 14 60.62 -29.40 4.79
CA ILE A 14 59.49 -28.51 5.11
C ILE A 14 58.41 -28.31 4.04
N PHE A 15 57.31 -29.07 4.18
CA PHE A 15 55.96 -28.55 3.96
C PHE A 15 55.10 -28.75 5.21
N LEU A 16 55.37 -27.91 6.22
CA LEU A 16 54.35 -27.49 7.17
C LEU A 16 53.40 -26.54 6.42
N PHE A 17 52.12 -26.87 6.31
CA PHE A 17 51.06 -25.89 6.48
C PHE A 17 49.78 -26.56 6.98
N ALA A 18 49.18 -25.95 8.00
CA ALA A 18 48.16 -26.56 8.84
C ALA A 18 46.88 -26.93 8.09
N ALA A 19 46.44 -28.18 8.23
CA ALA A 19 45.08 -28.61 7.91
C ALA A 19 44.13 -28.35 9.11
N THR A 20 44.09 -27.10 9.61
CA THR A 20 43.16 -26.67 10.66
C THR A 20 42.65 -25.25 10.40
N PHE A 21 41.38 -25.02 10.75
CA PHE A 21 40.67 -23.73 10.67
C PHE A 21 40.51 -23.10 9.28
N GLY A 22 39.60 -23.73 8.51
CA GLY A 22 39.04 -23.19 7.27
C GLY A 22 37.53 -23.44 7.13
N LEU A 23 36.79 -23.65 8.23
CA LEU A 23 35.33 -23.49 8.19
C LEU A 23 35.03 -21.99 8.04
N SER A 24 35.11 -21.54 6.79
CA SER A 24 34.46 -20.31 6.35
C SER A 24 32.98 -20.46 6.70
N MET A 25 32.57 -19.83 7.80
CA MET A 25 31.19 -19.40 7.97
C MET A 25 30.94 -18.36 6.87
N SER A 26 30.68 -18.86 5.66
CA SER A 26 29.93 -18.08 4.69
C SER A 26 28.62 -17.77 5.40
N SER A 27 28.46 -16.52 5.82
CA SER A 27 27.12 -15.99 5.90
C SER A 27 26.63 -15.99 4.46
N ASP A 28 25.98 -17.09 4.08
CA ASP A 28 25.08 -17.14 2.93
C ASP A 28 23.90 -16.22 3.27
N HIS A 29 24.18 -14.91 3.28
CA HIS A 29 23.21 -13.86 3.07
C HIS A 29 22.67 -14.06 1.66
N LYS A 30 21.76 -15.01 1.58
CA LYS A 30 20.98 -15.38 0.40
C LYS A 30 20.39 -14.08 -0.12
N VAL A 31 20.97 -13.55 -1.20
CA VAL A 31 20.65 -12.22 -1.71
C VAL A 31 19.17 -12.24 -2.10
N VAL A 32 18.34 -11.60 -1.26
CA VAL A 32 16.91 -11.53 -1.47
C VAL A 32 16.68 -10.56 -2.63
N ARG A 33 16.08 -11.09 -3.69
CA ARG A 33 15.73 -10.37 -4.91
C ARG A 33 14.22 -10.16 -4.96
N CYS A 34 13.79 -9.17 -5.71
CA CYS A 34 12.37 -8.96 -5.99
C CYS A 34 11.69 -10.21 -6.55
N ASP A 35 10.48 -10.49 -6.08
CA ASP A 35 9.62 -11.53 -6.63
C ASP A 35 9.23 -11.21 -8.08
N GLU A 36 9.40 -12.18 -8.98
CA GLU A 36 9.20 -11.99 -10.41
C GLU A 36 7.74 -11.66 -10.77
N THR A 37 6.76 -12.12 -9.98
CA THR A 37 5.33 -11.79 -10.17
C THR A 37 5.09 -10.32 -9.87
N ASP A 38 5.66 -9.82 -8.77
CA ASP A 38 5.55 -8.43 -8.38
C ASP A 38 6.31 -7.54 -9.38
N ARG A 39 7.55 -7.89 -9.74
CA ARG A 39 8.36 -7.21 -10.76
C ARG A 39 7.61 -7.07 -12.09
N ARG A 40 7.01 -8.17 -12.57
CA ARG A 40 6.24 -8.19 -13.82
C ARG A 40 4.98 -7.34 -13.72
N THR A 41 4.28 -7.37 -12.59
CA THR A 41 3.08 -6.56 -12.34
C THR A 41 3.41 -5.06 -12.39
N LEU A 42 4.54 -4.66 -11.81
CA LEU A 42 5.05 -3.28 -11.85
C LEU A 42 5.45 -2.84 -13.27
N LEU A 43 6.09 -3.72 -14.06
CA LEU A 43 6.44 -3.40 -15.45
C LEU A 43 5.21 -3.27 -16.35
N ILE A 44 4.18 -4.10 -16.16
CA ILE A 44 2.89 -3.98 -16.85
C ILE A 44 2.23 -2.64 -16.50
N PHE A 45 2.25 -2.24 -15.22
CA PHE A 45 1.77 -0.91 -14.81
C PHE A 45 2.52 0.22 -15.52
N LYS A 46 3.86 0.20 -15.49
CA LYS A 46 4.69 1.22 -16.19
C LYS A 46 4.40 1.29 -17.69
N GLN A 47 4.13 0.17 -18.35
CA GLN A 47 3.75 0.14 -19.77
C GLN A 47 2.33 0.66 -20.04
N GLY A 48 1.42 0.53 -19.07
CA GLY A 48 0.01 0.94 -19.19
C GLY A 48 -0.29 2.39 -18.81
N ILE A 49 0.70 3.15 -18.31
CA ILE A 49 0.53 4.55 -17.90
C ILE A 49 1.35 5.52 -18.76
N ILE A 50 1.03 6.81 -18.62
CA ILE A 50 1.86 7.91 -19.12
C ILE A 50 2.60 8.52 -17.93
N ASP A 51 3.93 8.44 -17.97
CA ASP A 51 4.85 9.09 -17.03
C ASP A 51 5.52 10.29 -17.74
N PRO A 52 4.94 11.49 -17.68
CA PRO A 52 5.39 12.63 -18.48
C PRO A 52 6.72 13.23 -18.00
N LEU A 53 7.16 12.89 -16.79
CA LEU A 53 8.39 13.39 -16.16
C LEU A 53 9.47 12.30 -16.04
N ASN A 54 9.22 11.08 -16.54
CA ASN A 54 10.11 9.93 -16.45
C ASN A 54 10.55 9.58 -15.00
N GLN A 55 9.64 9.79 -14.04
CA GLN A 55 9.88 9.56 -12.62
C GLN A 55 10.09 8.07 -12.30
N LEU A 56 9.44 7.19 -13.06
CA LEU A 56 9.63 5.74 -12.97
C LEU A 56 10.86 5.26 -13.75
N SER A 57 11.79 6.13 -14.15
CA SER A 57 12.99 5.78 -14.94
C SER A 57 13.77 4.59 -14.36
N THR A 58 13.88 4.47 -13.03
CA THR A 58 14.57 3.37 -12.35
C THR A 58 13.91 2.00 -12.56
N TRP A 59 12.63 1.97 -12.92
CA TRP A 59 11.85 0.75 -13.15
C TRP A 59 12.28 0.12 -14.49
N SER A 60 13.23 -0.82 -14.43
CA SER A 60 13.94 -1.34 -15.61
C SER A 60 14.11 -2.86 -15.56
N ASN A 61 14.46 -3.48 -16.68
CA ASN A 61 14.82 -4.90 -16.70
C ASN A 61 16.25 -5.19 -16.18
N VAL A 62 17.03 -4.17 -15.82
CA VAL A 62 18.44 -4.29 -15.39
C VAL A 62 18.59 -4.24 -13.88
N THR A 63 17.73 -3.48 -13.20
CA THR A 63 17.73 -3.24 -11.76
C THR A 63 16.70 -4.12 -11.04
N ASP A 64 17.06 -4.63 -9.86
CA ASP A 64 16.11 -5.34 -8.99
C ASP A 64 14.97 -4.41 -8.55
N CYS A 65 13.73 -4.91 -8.52
CA CYS A 65 12.57 -4.05 -8.25
C CYS A 65 12.55 -3.47 -6.83
N CYS A 66 13.19 -4.13 -5.87
CA CYS A 66 13.31 -3.65 -4.50
C CYS A 66 14.27 -2.45 -4.36
N ALA A 67 14.95 -2.06 -5.45
CA ALA A 67 15.76 -0.84 -5.55
C ALA A 67 15.10 0.22 -6.47
N TRP A 68 13.85 0.04 -6.89
CA TRP A 68 13.16 1.03 -7.72
C TRP A 68 12.55 2.15 -6.85
N ASN A 69 12.59 3.39 -7.36
CA ASN A 69 11.95 4.53 -6.70
C ASN A 69 10.47 4.24 -6.42
N GLY A 70 10.05 4.45 -5.18
CA GLY A 70 8.68 4.22 -4.72
C GLY A 70 8.33 2.75 -4.44
N VAL A 71 9.26 1.81 -4.54
CA VAL A 71 9.03 0.38 -4.24
C VAL A 71 9.79 -0.02 -2.97
N GLU A 72 9.12 -0.69 -2.05
CA GLU A 72 9.73 -1.27 -0.85
C GLU A 72 9.31 -2.74 -0.73
N CYS A 73 10.27 -3.61 -0.43
CA CYS A 73 10.09 -5.06 -0.38
C CYS A 73 10.29 -5.64 1.01
N HIS A 74 9.73 -6.83 1.25
CA HIS A 74 9.99 -7.61 2.43
C HIS A 74 11.39 -8.25 2.40
N ASN A 75 12.20 -7.95 3.42
CA ASN A 75 13.63 -8.31 3.50
C ASN A 75 13.96 -9.82 3.43
N THR A 76 12.98 -10.72 3.54
CA THR A 76 13.21 -12.18 3.45
C THR A 76 12.51 -12.86 2.27
N THR A 77 11.43 -12.29 1.73
CA THR A 77 10.63 -12.91 0.66
C THR A 77 10.75 -12.20 -0.68
N GLY A 78 11.28 -10.96 -0.71
CA GLY A 78 11.37 -10.17 -1.94
C GLY A 78 10.03 -9.67 -2.47
N ARG A 79 8.93 -9.94 -1.76
CA ARG A 79 7.59 -9.45 -2.11
C ARG A 79 7.48 -7.95 -1.87
N VAL A 80 6.77 -7.24 -2.74
CA VAL A 80 6.51 -5.81 -2.60
C VAL A 80 5.51 -5.59 -1.46
N ILE A 81 5.92 -4.80 -0.46
CA ILE A 81 5.10 -4.46 0.73
C ILE A 81 4.60 -3.02 0.70
N LYS A 82 5.23 -2.13 -0.06
CA LYS A 82 4.78 -0.75 -0.21
C LYS A 82 5.03 -0.22 -1.61
N LEU A 83 4.05 0.53 -2.11
CA LEU A 83 4.14 1.34 -3.32
C LEU A 83 3.80 2.80 -2.98
N ASP A 84 4.75 3.68 -3.20
CA ASP A 84 4.69 5.10 -2.84
C ASP A 84 5.08 5.95 -4.05
N LEU A 85 4.07 6.37 -4.80
CA LEU A 85 4.18 7.10 -6.07
C LEU A 85 3.46 8.45 -5.97
N PHE A 86 3.56 9.09 -4.81
CA PHE A 86 3.06 10.44 -4.53
C PHE A 86 3.62 11.47 -5.53
N ASP A 87 2.74 12.32 -6.05
CA ASP A 87 3.07 13.54 -6.81
C ASP A 87 4.00 13.35 -8.04
N LEU A 88 3.81 12.25 -8.77
CA LEU A 88 4.62 11.89 -9.94
C LEU A 88 3.96 12.28 -11.29
N PHE A 89 2.83 13.00 -11.27
CA PHE A 89 2.07 13.45 -12.45
C PHE A 89 1.61 12.31 -13.40
N LEU A 90 1.56 11.07 -12.92
CA LEU A 90 1.23 9.88 -13.70
C LEU A 90 -0.22 9.92 -14.20
N LYS A 91 -0.48 9.43 -15.41
CA LYS A 91 -1.83 9.35 -16.03
C LYS A 91 -2.12 7.93 -16.49
N GLY A 92 -3.40 7.56 -16.54
CA GLY A 92 -3.85 6.24 -16.98
C GLY A 92 -4.40 5.38 -15.84
N PRO A 93 -4.78 4.12 -16.11
CA PRO A 93 -5.46 3.26 -15.15
C PRO A 93 -4.51 2.47 -14.24
N ILE A 94 -5.05 1.99 -13.13
CA ILE A 94 -4.45 0.90 -12.34
C ILE A 94 -4.87 -0.43 -12.97
N PRO A 95 -3.96 -1.31 -13.41
CA PRO A 95 -4.31 -2.58 -14.05
C PRO A 95 -4.78 -3.64 -13.04
N CYS A 96 -5.66 -4.52 -13.50
CA CYS A 96 -6.22 -5.63 -12.73
C CYS A 96 -5.17 -6.59 -12.14
N ASP A 97 -3.97 -6.61 -12.69
CA ASP A 97 -2.86 -7.43 -12.21
C ASP A 97 -2.32 -7.00 -10.84
N TRP A 98 -2.65 -5.80 -10.34
CA TRP A 98 -2.26 -5.39 -8.97
C TRP A 98 -2.81 -6.32 -7.88
N LYS A 99 -3.86 -7.12 -8.17
CA LYS A 99 -4.32 -8.24 -7.31
C LYS A 99 -3.23 -9.28 -6.99
N ASN A 100 -2.10 -9.28 -7.72
CA ASN A 100 -0.99 -10.21 -7.57
C ASN A 100 -0.06 -9.85 -6.40
N PHE A 101 0.00 -8.59 -5.97
CA PHE A 101 0.79 -8.15 -4.81
C PHE A 101 0.17 -8.71 -3.52
N LYS A 102 0.66 -9.87 -3.04
CA LYS A 102 0.05 -10.57 -1.89
C LYS A 102 0.49 -10.03 -0.53
N ASP A 103 1.66 -9.41 -0.46
CA ASP A 103 2.22 -8.88 0.78
C ASP A 103 2.09 -7.36 0.91
N LEU A 104 1.30 -6.72 0.04
CA LEU A 104 1.14 -5.28 -0.03
C LEU A 104 0.44 -4.73 1.23
N LYS A 105 1.12 -3.81 1.91
CA LYS A 105 0.71 -3.18 3.18
C LYS A 105 0.29 -1.73 2.99
N LEU A 106 0.97 -1.01 2.10
CA LEU A 106 0.73 0.41 1.82
C LEU A 106 0.70 0.71 0.32
N ILE A 107 -0.32 1.45 -0.10
CA ILE A 107 -0.40 2.10 -1.42
C ILE A 107 -0.60 3.59 -1.21
N ASN A 108 0.28 4.41 -1.78
CA ASN A 108 0.13 5.86 -1.84
C ASN A 108 0.34 6.37 -3.27
N LEU A 109 -0.75 6.78 -3.93
CA LEU A 109 -0.76 7.32 -5.30
C LEU A 109 -1.28 8.77 -5.32
N TRP A 110 -1.24 9.46 -4.18
CA TRP A 110 -1.84 10.79 -4.01
C TRP A 110 -1.22 11.84 -4.94
N ASN A 111 -2.05 12.80 -5.37
CA ASN A 111 -1.69 13.92 -6.25
C ASN A 111 -1.13 13.49 -7.62
N ASN A 112 -1.80 12.54 -8.27
CA ASN A 112 -1.50 12.16 -9.65
C ASN A 112 -2.68 12.53 -10.58
N GLN A 113 -2.65 12.03 -11.81
CA GLN A 113 -3.71 12.18 -12.80
C GLN A 113 -4.22 10.81 -13.28
N LEU A 114 -4.09 9.79 -12.43
CA LEU A 114 -4.57 8.43 -12.69
C LEU A 114 -6.10 8.41 -12.78
N SER A 115 -6.65 7.50 -13.58
CA SER A 115 -8.05 7.56 -14.04
C SER A 115 -8.67 6.18 -14.26
N GLY A 116 -9.97 6.14 -14.51
CA GLY A 116 -10.71 4.89 -14.69
C GLY A 116 -11.20 4.32 -13.36
N GLU A 117 -11.72 3.11 -13.39
CA GLU A 117 -12.33 2.47 -12.22
C GLU A 117 -11.30 1.73 -11.36
N ILE A 118 -11.53 1.70 -10.05
CA ILE A 118 -10.81 0.82 -9.12
C ILE A 118 -11.35 -0.61 -9.27
N LEU A 119 -10.47 -1.60 -9.06
CA LEU A 119 -10.85 -3.01 -9.04
C LEU A 119 -12.00 -3.27 -8.04
N MET A 120 -13.09 -3.88 -8.52
CA MET A 120 -14.27 -4.20 -7.69
C MET A 120 -14.00 -5.16 -6.52
N ASP A 121 -12.88 -5.88 -6.53
CA ASP A 121 -12.47 -6.82 -5.49
C ASP A 121 -11.05 -6.53 -4.99
N LEU A 122 -10.96 -5.81 -3.86
CA LEU A 122 -9.72 -5.48 -3.17
C LEU A 122 -9.38 -6.45 -2.04
N SER A 123 -10.24 -7.44 -1.75
CA SER A 123 -10.05 -8.36 -0.61
C SER A 123 -8.81 -9.27 -0.73
N ASN A 124 -8.24 -9.35 -1.93
CA ASN A 124 -6.97 -10.04 -2.20
C ASN A 124 -5.75 -9.42 -1.49
N TRP A 125 -5.80 -8.13 -1.14
CA TRP A 125 -4.69 -7.45 -0.45
C TRP A 125 -4.84 -7.61 1.07
N THR A 126 -4.77 -8.85 1.55
CA THR A 126 -5.10 -9.18 2.96
C THR A 126 -4.21 -8.48 3.99
N GLN A 127 -3.03 -7.98 3.62
CA GLN A 127 -2.12 -7.24 4.50
C GLN A 127 -2.24 -5.71 4.38
N LEU A 128 -3.09 -5.18 3.49
CA LEU A 128 -3.19 -3.74 3.24
C LEU A 128 -3.86 -3.01 4.41
N TRP A 129 -3.12 -2.11 5.05
CA TRP A 129 -3.62 -1.24 6.12
C TRP A 129 -3.77 0.21 5.67
N PHE A 130 -3.03 0.65 4.65
CA PHE A 130 -3.07 2.02 4.13
C PHE A 130 -3.34 2.06 2.62
N LEU A 131 -4.40 2.75 2.23
CA LEU A 131 -4.75 3.02 0.83
C LEU A 131 -5.01 4.52 0.64
N ASN A 132 -4.11 5.21 -0.06
CA ASN A 132 -4.30 6.60 -0.45
C ASN A 132 -4.29 6.75 -1.98
N LEU A 133 -5.46 7.11 -2.53
CA LEU A 133 -5.70 7.35 -3.95
C LEU A 133 -6.21 8.77 -4.20
N GLY A 134 -6.17 9.65 -3.20
CA GLY A 134 -6.78 10.97 -3.29
C GLY A 134 -6.08 11.92 -4.26
N LYS A 135 -6.78 12.98 -4.68
CA LYS A 135 -6.34 13.91 -5.74
C LYS A 135 -5.91 13.16 -7.01
N ASN A 136 -6.87 12.48 -7.63
CA ASN A 136 -6.72 11.78 -8.90
C ASN A 136 -7.99 12.01 -9.75
N LYS A 137 -8.18 11.20 -10.80
CA LYS A 137 -9.32 11.24 -11.72
C LYS A 137 -10.05 9.88 -11.76
N PHE A 138 -9.95 9.06 -10.71
CA PHE A 138 -10.64 7.77 -10.63
C PHE A 138 -12.17 7.96 -10.62
N SER A 139 -12.88 7.01 -11.22
CA SER A 139 -14.34 7.05 -11.45
C SER A 139 -15.01 5.72 -11.07
N GLY A 140 -16.32 5.63 -11.30
CA GLY A 140 -17.13 4.45 -10.96
C GLY A 140 -17.55 4.46 -9.48
N THR A 141 -17.97 3.31 -8.98
CA THR A 141 -18.43 3.15 -7.59
C THR A 141 -17.29 2.75 -6.65
N ILE A 142 -17.48 2.96 -5.35
CA ILE A 142 -16.53 2.47 -4.35
C ILE A 142 -16.67 0.92 -4.25
N PRO A 143 -15.57 0.14 -4.28
CA PRO A 143 -15.64 -1.33 -4.19
C PRO A 143 -16.36 -1.84 -2.95
N ILE A 144 -17.08 -2.96 -3.08
CA ILE A 144 -17.82 -3.58 -1.96
C ILE A 144 -16.92 -4.51 -1.14
N LYS A 145 -15.94 -5.15 -1.79
CA LYS A 145 -15.01 -6.10 -1.16
C LYS A 145 -13.69 -5.41 -0.83
N MET A 146 -13.52 -5.05 0.44
CA MET A 146 -12.35 -4.33 0.95
C MET A 146 -11.34 -5.24 1.68
N PRO A 147 -10.05 -4.83 1.77
CA PRO A 147 -9.09 -5.45 2.68
C PRO A 147 -9.58 -5.40 4.13
N GLN A 148 -9.57 -6.52 4.85
CA GLN A 148 -10.09 -6.59 6.21
C GLN A 148 -9.19 -5.90 7.25
N ASN A 149 -7.90 -5.73 6.94
CA ASN A 149 -6.92 -5.05 7.79
C ASN A 149 -6.79 -3.54 7.49
N LEU A 150 -7.68 -2.97 6.67
CA LEU A 150 -7.61 -1.57 6.27
C LEU A 150 -7.86 -0.63 7.47
N GLN A 151 -6.89 0.23 7.76
CA GLN A 151 -6.93 1.23 8.82
C GLN A 151 -7.17 2.63 8.26
N VAL A 152 -6.61 2.91 7.09
CA VAL A 152 -6.66 4.21 6.41
C VAL A 152 -7.12 4.03 4.97
N MET A 153 -8.17 4.77 4.59
CA MET A 153 -8.67 4.84 3.23
C MET A 153 -8.92 6.29 2.82
N ILE A 154 -8.12 6.81 1.89
CA ILE A 154 -8.31 8.14 1.29
C ILE A 154 -8.68 7.99 -0.18
N LEU A 155 -9.91 8.33 -0.53
CA LEU A 155 -10.42 8.47 -1.90
C LEU A 155 -10.74 9.93 -2.27
N ARG A 156 -10.41 10.89 -1.39
CA ARG A 156 -10.71 12.33 -1.53
C ARG A 156 -10.38 12.90 -2.92
N SER A 157 -11.17 13.83 -3.44
CA SER A 157 -10.85 14.58 -4.66
C SER A 157 -10.63 13.65 -5.87
N ASN A 158 -11.67 12.88 -6.17
CA ASN A 158 -11.77 11.99 -7.33
C ASN A 158 -13.16 12.19 -7.98
N GLN A 159 -13.62 11.22 -8.76
CA GLN A 159 -14.91 11.24 -9.45
C GLN A 159 -15.78 10.02 -9.07
N PHE A 160 -15.61 9.45 -7.88
CA PHE A 160 -16.44 8.32 -7.42
C PHE A 160 -17.90 8.73 -7.29
N GLU A 161 -18.80 7.84 -7.70
CA GLU A 161 -20.24 8.08 -7.76
C GLU A 161 -21.05 6.90 -7.19
N GLY A 162 -22.38 7.06 -7.17
CA GLY A 162 -23.29 6.13 -6.49
C GLY A 162 -23.26 6.27 -4.97
N ASN A 163 -23.72 5.24 -4.28
CA ASN A 163 -23.86 5.22 -2.81
C ASN A 163 -22.55 4.79 -2.13
N ILE A 164 -22.34 5.21 -0.87
CA ILE A 164 -21.30 4.62 -0.01
C ILE A 164 -21.71 3.17 0.34
N PRO A 165 -20.88 2.14 0.06
CA PRO A 165 -21.14 0.76 0.48
C PRO A 165 -21.19 0.63 2.00
N PRO A 166 -22.28 0.12 2.62
CA PRO A 166 -22.36 -0.08 4.06
C PRO A 166 -21.27 -0.98 4.63
N GLN A 167 -20.70 -1.87 3.80
CA GLN A 167 -19.64 -2.83 4.13
C GLN A 167 -18.33 -2.17 4.57
N ILE A 168 -18.06 -0.92 4.16
CA ILE A 168 -16.86 -0.19 4.60
C ILE A 168 -16.89 0.02 6.12
N PHE A 169 -18.07 0.22 6.69
CA PHE A 169 -18.27 0.41 8.14
C PHE A 169 -18.25 -0.90 8.94
N ASN A 170 -18.05 -2.05 8.29
CA ASN A 170 -17.81 -3.33 8.96
C ASN A 170 -16.31 -3.61 9.16
N LEU A 171 -15.41 -2.76 8.66
CA LEU A 171 -13.96 -2.92 8.77
C LEU A 171 -13.49 -2.54 10.18
N SER A 172 -13.26 -3.55 11.03
CA SER A 172 -13.00 -3.37 12.46
C SER A 172 -11.76 -2.53 12.80
N PHE A 173 -10.81 -2.41 11.87
CA PHE A 173 -9.58 -1.64 12.03
C PHE A 173 -9.64 -0.24 11.40
N LEU A 174 -10.70 0.11 10.66
CA LEU A 174 -10.77 1.37 9.93
C LEU A 174 -10.88 2.56 10.91
N GLY A 175 -9.81 3.35 10.99
CA GLY A 175 -9.74 4.58 11.77
C GLY A 175 -10.01 5.82 10.93
N HIS A 176 -9.47 5.89 9.71
CA HIS A 176 -9.57 7.06 8.83
C HIS A 176 -10.21 6.73 7.48
N LEU A 177 -11.29 7.43 7.15
CA LEU A 177 -12.02 7.31 5.90
C LEU A 177 -12.31 8.69 5.30
N ASP A 178 -11.55 9.11 4.29
CA ASP A 178 -11.80 10.36 3.56
C ASP A 178 -12.33 10.07 2.14
N LEU A 179 -13.62 10.34 1.95
CA LEU A 179 -14.38 10.23 0.70
C LEU A 179 -14.77 11.61 0.13
N ALA A 180 -14.29 12.70 0.70
CA ALA A 180 -14.77 14.04 0.38
C ALA A 180 -14.38 14.51 -1.03
N HIS A 181 -15.08 15.50 -1.58
CA HIS A 181 -14.87 16.00 -2.94
C HIS A 181 -14.95 14.87 -3.99
N ASN A 182 -16.08 14.16 -3.99
CA ASN A 182 -16.44 13.16 -5.00
C ASN A 182 -17.85 13.47 -5.53
N LYS A 183 -18.42 12.56 -6.32
CA LYS A 183 -19.79 12.65 -6.87
C LYS A 183 -20.76 11.71 -6.13
N LEU A 184 -20.39 11.22 -4.95
CA LEU A 184 -21.18 10.25 -4.18
C LEU A 184 -22.56 10.83 -3.82
N SER A 185 -23.56 9.97 -3.77
CA SER A 185 -24.97 10.35 -3.61
C SER A 185 -25.74 9.33 -2.75
N GLY A 186 -27.06 9.46 -2.71
CA GLY A 186 -27.92 8.67 -1.83
C GLY A 186 -27.85 9.15 -0.38
N SER A 187 -27.84 8.22 0.57
CA SER A 187 -27.81 8.46 2.01
C SER A 187 -26.53 7.90 2.63
N ILE A 188 -26.03 8.54 3.68
CA ILE A 188 -24.97 7.97 4.53
C ILE A 188 -25.52 6.70 5.21
N PRO A 189 -24.89 5.52 5.07
CA PRO A 189 -25.38 4.28 5.66
C PRO A 189 -25.54 4.35 7.18
N HIS A 190 -26.58 3.71 7.73
CA HIS A 190 -26.86 3.76 9.17
C HIS A 190 -25.72 3.18 10.03
N SER A 191 -24.96 2.22 9.49
CA SER A 191 -23.74 1.69 10.12
C SER A 191 -22.67 2.77 10.40
N ALA A 192 -22.59 3.82 9.58
CA ALA A 192 -21.72 4.96 9.84
C ALA A 192 -22.10 5.73 11.11
N TYR A 193 -23.40 5.85 11.40
CA TYR A 193 -23.86 6.47 12.66
C TYR A 193 -23.61 5.54 13.85
N ASN A 194 -23.80 4.23 13.71
CA ASN A 194 -23.55 3.28 14.79
C ASN A 194 -22.08 3.32 15.27
N ILE A 195 -21.11 3.37 14.35
CA ILE A 195 -19.70 3.50 14.76
C ILE A 195 -19.38 4.86 15.40
N THR A 196 -20.08 5.94 15.03
CA THR A 196 -19.95 7.23 15.73
C THR A 196 -20.63 7.24 17.11
N GLN A 197 -21.75 6.52 17.29
CA GLN A 197 -22.54 6.56 18.53
C GLN A 197 -22.12 5.52 19.58
N MET A 198 -21.62 4.35 19.17
CA MET A 198 -21.21 3.28 20.11
C MET A 198 -20.06 3.66 21.05
N ILE A 199 -19.36 4.77 20.80
CA ILE A 199 -18.21 5.20 21.60
C ILE A 199 -18.53 6.39 22.53
N THR A 200 -19.58 7.16 22.23
CA THR A 200 -20.06 8.24 23.12
C THR A 200 -20.51 7.74 24.50
N ASP A 201 -20.98 6.49 24.59
CA ASP A 201 -21.87 6.07 25.67
C ASP A 201 -21.26 5.20 26.79
N LYS A 202 -19.94 4.86 26.74
CA LYS A 202 -19.19 4.27 27.88
C LYS A 202 -17.69 4.04 27.61
N ILE A 203 -16.83 4.97 28.02
CA ILE A 203 -15.55 4.65 28.68
C ILE A 203 -15.32 5.67 29.82
N HIS A 204 -15.41 5.22 31.08
CA HIS A 204 -14.86 5.98 32.20
C HIS A 204 -13.32 5.85 32.20
N GLY A 205 -12.63 6.66 31.40
CA GLY A 205 -11.18 6.59 31.28
C GLY A 205 -10.59 7.44 30.15
N TRP A 206 -10.36 8.72 30.44
CA TRP A 206 -9.31 9.65 29.92
C TRP A 206 -8.78 9.61 28.47
N LEU A 207 -9.39 8.92 27.51
CA LEU A 207 -9.16 9.14 26.07
C LEU A 207 -10.49 9.17 25.31
N PRO A 208 -10.86 10.31 24.68
CA PRO A 208 -12.07 10.40 23.87
C PRO A 208 -11.86 9.62 22.57
N SER A 209 -12.48 8.45 22.48
CA SER A 209 -12.40 7.58 21.29
C SER A 209 -13.48 7.90 20.26
N SER A 210 -13.93 9.16 20.22
CA SER A 210 -14.96 9.66 19.29
C SER A 210 -14.54 9.50 17.83
N ILE A 211 -15.51 9.15 16.97
CA ILE A 211 -15.32 9.22 15.52
C ILE A 211 -15.89 10.55 15.03
N ASP A 212 -15.02 11.42 14.52
CA ASP A 212 -15.44 12.72 13.99
C ASP A 212 -16.00 12.55 12.56
N LEU A 213 -17.30 12.83 12.39
CA LEU A 213 -18.01 12.72 11.10
C LEU A 213 -18.19 14.09 10.43
N TYR A 214 -17.37 14.36 9.42
CA TYR A 214 -17.37 15.60 8.66
C TYR A 214 -18.28 15.50 7.44
N THR A 215 -19.36 16.29 7.44
CA THR A 215 -20.36 16.33 6.35
C THR A 215 -20.43 17.69 5.65
N LYS A 216 -19.91 18.76 6.27
CA LYS A 216 -19.96 20.15 5.77
C LYS A 216 -18.60 20.73 5.36
N GLY A 217 -17.54 19.95 5.46
CA GLY A 217 -16.18 20.35 5.09
C GLY A 217 -15.26 20.48 6.30
N GLN A 218 -14.00 20.16 6.07
CA GLN A 218 -12.86 20.44 6.94
C GLN A 218 -11.64 20.76 6.07
N TYR A 219 -10.63 21.39 6.65
CA TYR A 219 -9.31 21.43 6.01
C TYR A 219 -8.73 20.02 5.99
N TYR A 220 -8.11 19.65 4.87
CA TYR A 220 -7.40 18.36 4.78
C TYR A 220 -6.14 18.43 5.64
N GLU A 221 -6.14 17.70 6.77
CA GLU A 221 -4.95 17.54 7.59
C GLU A 221 -4.04 16.45 6.98
N PRO A 222 -2.79 16.78 6.57
CA PRO A 222 -1.88 15.80 5.98
C PRO A 222 -1.23 14.86 7.02
N TYR A 223 -1.38 15.17 8.31
CA TYR A 223 -0.89 14.36 9.42
C TYR A 223 -2.07 13.68 10.11
N MET A 224 -2.14 12.35 10.01
CA MET A 224 -3.12 11.59 10.76
C MET A 224 -2.65 11.41 12.20
N ASP A 225 -3.44 11.94 13.13
CA ASP A 225 -3.39 11.56 14.53
C ASP A 225 -3.91 10.11 14.66
N PRO A 226 -3.08 9.13 15.07
CA PRO A 226 -3.48 7.73 15.13
C PRO A 226 -4.52 7.43 16.22
N GLU A 227 -4.75 8.36 17.16
CA GLU A 227 -5.79 8.24 18.19
C GLU A 227 -7.14 8.78 17.70
N ARG A 228 -7.16 9.64 16.66
CA ARG A 228 -8.39 10.15 16.05
C ARG A 228 -8.95 9.22 14.99
N ARG A 229 -10.21 8.85 15.17
CA ARG A 229 -11.01 8.23 14.11
C ARG A 229 -11.81 9.29 13.38
N THR A 230 -11.80 9.28 12.06
CA THR A 230 -12.37 10.35 11.24
C THR A 230 -13.06 9.78 10.01
N ILE A 231 -14.24 10.31 9.71
CA ILE A 231 -15.00 10.01 8.49
C ILE A 231 -15.33 11.33 7.81
N ASP A 232 -14.70 11.61 6.66
CA ASP A 232 -15.03 12.77 5.85
C ASP A 232 -15.82 12.34 4.62
N VAL A 233 -17.07 12.78 4.55
CA VAL A 233 -17.96 12.58 3.38
C VAL A 233 -18.39 13.92 2.80
N SER A 234 -17.77 15.02 3.22
CA SER A 234 -18.14 16.37 2.80
C SER A 234 -17.94 16.62 1.29
N VAL A 235 -18.60 17.66 0.77
CA VAL A 235 -18.46 18.09 -0.63
C VAL A 235 -18.77 16.92 -1.60
N ASN A 236 -19.93 16.29 -1.38
CA ASN A 236 -20.52 15.23 -2.19
C ASN A 236 -22.01 15.54 -2.43
N ASN A 237 -22.67 14.80 -3.31
CA ASN A 237 -24.05 15.02 -3.76
C ASN A 237 -25.11 14.38 -2.83
N PHE A 238 -24.95 14.48 -1.51
CA PHE A 238 -25.92 13.98 -0.53
C PHE A 238 -27.11 14.93 -0.39
N TYR A 239 -28.18 14.67 -1.13
CA TYR A 239 -29.41 15.46 -1.07
C TYR A 239 -30.11 15.37 0.29
N TYR A 240 -30.46 16.53 0.87
CA TYR A 240 -31.46 16.71 1.95
C TYR A 240 -31.34 15.91 3.26
N GLN A 241 -30.16 15.43 3.69
CA GLN A 241 -30.02 14.76 5.00
C GLN A 241 -29.37 15.60 6.13
N LEU A 242 -28.83 16.79 5.84
CA LEU A 242 -28.23 17.71 6.83
C LEU A 242 -29.22 18.39 7.80
N ARG A 243 -30.47 17.91 7.91
CA ARG A 243 -31.53 18.44 8.81
C ARG A 243 -31.87 17.54 10.01
N LEU A 244 -31.27 16.35 10.15
CA LEU A 244 -31.68 15.37 11.19
C LEU A 244 -30.68 15.10 12.31
N VAL A 245 -29.55 15.81 12.38
CA VAL A 245 -28.79 15.92 13.64
C VAL A 245 -29.20 17.22 14.31
N LYS A 246 -30.21 17.14 15.21
CA LYS A 246 -30.46 18.21 16.18
C LYS A 246 -29.24 18.34 17.10
N PRO A 247 -28.89 19.55 17.57
CA PRO A 247 -27.99 19.66 18.70
C PRO A 247 -28.61 18.91 19.89
N ILE A 248 -27.84 18.03 20.51
CA ILE A 248 -28.15 17.58 21.86
C ILE A 248 -27.74 18.76 22.76
N LEU A 249 -28.75 19.37 23.39
CA LEU A 249 -28.59 20.35 24.47
C LEU A 249 -28.34 19.62 25.79
#